data_AF-A0A133XJ25-F1
#
_entry.id   AF-A0A133XJ25-F1
#
_cell.length_a   1.000
_cell.length_b   1.000
_cell.length_c   1.000
_cell.angle_alpha   90.00
_cell.angle_beta   90.00
_cell.angle_gamma   90.00
#
_symmetry.space_group_name_H-M   'P 1'
#
loop_
_entity.id
_entity.type
_entity.pdbx_description
1 polymer ?
#
loop_
_entity_poly.entity_id
_entity_poly.type
_entity_poly.pdbx_seq_one_letter_code
_entity_poly.pdbx_strand_id
1 'polypeptide(L)' 'MAKPNYQFEKRQRDLAKKAKQEEKRLAKLAGKASTDDATPEADDGVAVASAAVETAPAA' A
#
# COMPACT_ATOMS: atom_id res chain seq x y z
N MET A 1 26.26 19.25 -7.83
CA MET A 1 25.18 18.67 -7.01
C MET A 1 24.62 17.49 -7.76
N ALA A 2 24.70 16.28 -7.22
CA ALA A 2 24.05 15.13 -7.83
C ALA A 2 22.54 15.40 -7.86
N LYS A 3 21.87 15.11 -8.98
CA LYS A 3 20.41 15.23 -9.07
C LYS A 3 19.81 14.34 -7.98
N PRO A 4 19.03 14.87 -7.02
CA PRO A 4 18.32 14.03 -6.07
C PRO A 4 17.42 13.05 -6.83
N ASN A 5 17.60 11.76 -6.57
CA ASN A 5 16.83 10.70 -7.21
C ASN A 5 15.47 10.57 -6.50
N TYR A 6 14.58 11.52 -6.80
CA TYR A 6 13.25 11.59 -6.23
C TYR A 6 12.40 10.34 -6.51
N GLN A 7 12.68 9.61 -7.58
CA GLN A 7 11.96 8.37 -7.90
C GLN A 7 12.25 7.26 -6.88
N PHE A 8 13.51 7.16 -6.44
CA PHE A 8 13.91 6.19 -5.42
C PHE A 8 13.36 6.57 -4.04
N GLU A 9 13.47 7.84 -3.64
CA GLU A 9 12.91 8.33 -2.37
C GLU A 9 11.39 8.17 -2.32
N LYS A 10 10.69 8.44 -3.43
CA LYS A 10 9.25 8.22 -3.55
C LYS A 10 8.91 6.74 -3.34
N ARG A 11 9.59 5.82 -4.05
CA ARG A 11 9.38 4.38 -3.90
C ARG A 11 9.68 3.89 -2.48
N GLN A 12 10.71 4.41 -1.81
CA GLN A 12 10.97 4.08 -0.40
C GLN A 12 9.85 4.55 0.52
N ARG A 13 9.34 5.78 0.34
CA ARG A 13 8.21 6.31 1.12
C ARG A 13 6.95 5.47 0.93
N ASP A 14 6.67 5.07 -0.30
CA ASP A 14 5.51 4.22 -0.62
C ASP A 14 5.65 2.82 -0.01
N LEU A 15 6.84 2.20 -0.09
CA LEU A 15 7.12 0.91 0.55
C LEU A 15 7.01 0.97 2.08
N ALA A 16 7.52 2.03 2.70
CA ALA A 16 7.43 2.21 4.15
C ALA A 16 5.98 2.39 4.63
N LYS A 17 5.17 3.15 3.86
CA LYS A 17 3.74 3.30 4.15
C LYS A 17 3.00 1.97 4.02
N LYS A 18 3.23 1.23 2.93
CA LYS A 18 2.62 -0.09 2.69
C LYS A 18 3.01 -1.11 3.76
N ALA A 19 4.29 -1.23 4.11
CA ALA A 19 4.74 -2.13 5.15
C ALA A 19 4.08 -1.82 6.51
N LYS A 20 3.97 -0.53 6.88
CA LYS A 20 3.30 -0.11 8.11
C LYS A 20 1.79 -0.39 8.09
N GLN A 21 1.13 -0.27 6.94
CA GLN A 21 -0.28 -0.61 6.78
C GLN A 21 -0.50 -2.13 6.86
N GLU A 22 0.33 -2.92 6.18
CA GLU A 22 0.26 -4.39 6.20
C GLU A 22 0.55 -4.96 7.59
N GLU A 23 1.56 -4.44 8.30
CA GLU A 23 1.85 -4.85 9.68
C GLU A 23 0.68 -4.54 10.61
N LYS A 24 0.08 -3.35 10.51
CA LYS A 24 -1.14 -3.00 11.26
C LYS A 24 -2.31 -3.90 10.90
N ARG A 25 -2.44 -4.29 9.63
CA ARG A 25 -3.49 -5.20 9.15
C ARG A 25 -3.29 -6.60 9.72
N LEU A 26 -2.07 -7.12 9.71
CA LEU A 26 -1.72 -8.42 10.29
C LEU A 26 -1.91 -8.43 11.80
N ALA A 27 -1.46 -7.38 12.51
CA ALA A 27 -1.65 -7.25 13.95
C ALA A 27 -3.13 -7.16 14.33
N LYS A 28 -3.93 -6.40 13.58
CA LYS A 28 -5.39 -6.38 13.73
C LYS A 28 -5.97 -7.77 13.46
N LEU A 29 -5.57 -8.46 12.40
CA LEU A 29 -6.09 -9.78 12.05
C LEU A 29 -5.76 -10.83 13.10
N ALA A 30 -4.53 -10.83 13.63
CA ALA A 30 -4.10 -11.69 14.72
C ALA A 30 -4.86 -11.40 16.02
N GLY A 31 -5.09 -10.12 16.34
CA GLY A 31 -5.88 -9.71 17.51
C GLY A 31 -7.37 -10.01 17.39
N LYS A 32 -7.96 -9.84 16.19
CA LYS A 32 -9.37 -10.21 15.91
C LYS A 32 -9.59 -11.71 15.92
N ALA A 33 -8.60 -12.51 15.49
CA ALA A 33 -8.70 -13.97 15.59
C ALA A 33 -8.78 -14.47 17.05
N SER A 34 -8.35 -13.66 18.02
CA SER A 34 -8.48 -13.95 19.47
C SER A 34 -9.67 -13.26 20.14
N THR A 35 -10.40 -12.36 19.46
CA THR A 35 -11.54 -11.64 20.04
C THR A 35 -12.56 -11.40 18.94
N ASP A 36 -13.57 -12.28 18.91
CA ASP A 36 -14.62 -12.47 17.91
C ASP A 36 -15.59 -11.29 17.69
N ASP A 37 -15.31 -10.07 18.16
CA ASP A 37 -16.28 -8.97 18.02
C ASP A 37 -15.60 -7.59 18.14
N ALA A 38 -15.38 -6.92 16.99
CA ALA A 38 -15.28 -5.46 16.86
C ALA A 38 -14.91 -5.07 15.41
N THR A 39 -15.97 -4.86 14.63
CA THR A 39 -16.14 -3.94 13.49
C THR A 39 -14.86 -3.36 12.83
N PRO A 40 -14.58 -3.65 11.54
CA PRO A 40 -13.49 -3.02 10.82
C PRO A 40 -13.99 -1.75 10.12
N GLU A 41 -14.17 -0.67 10.85
CA GLU A 41 -14.43 0.62 10.21
C GLU A 41 -13.13 1.22 9.66
N ALA A 42 -13.11 1.27 8.33
CA ALA A 42 -12.52 2.30 7.48
C ALA A 42 -11.10 2.77 7.81
N ASP A 43 -10.12 2.28 7.05
CA ASP A 43 -9.14 3.20 6.45
C ASP A 43 -8.39 2.53 5.28
N ASP A 44 -8.19 3.32 4.24
CA ASP A 44 -7.29 3.09 3.10
C ASP A 44 -7.80 2.25 1.92
N GLY A 45 -8.91 2.73 1.35
CA GLY A 45 -9.28 2.47 -0.05
C GLY A 45 -8.41 3.25 -1.04
N VAL A 46 -7.09 2.97 -1.08
CA VAL A 46 -6.22 3.41 -2.19
C VAL A 46 -5.37 2.25 -2.67
N ALA A 47 -6.04 1.21 -3.17
CA ALA A 47 -5.36 0.05 -3.76
C ALA A 47 -6.04 -0.43 -5.05
N VAL A 48 -6.60 0.45 -5.88
CA VAL A 48 -6.90 0.09 -7.28
C VAL A 48 -6.77 1.34 -8.16
N ALA A 49 -5.57 1.60 -8.69
CA ALA A 49 -5.37 2.28 -9.98
C ALA A 49 -3.87 2.44 -10.30
N SER A 50 -3.16 1.34 -10.54
CA SER A 50 -1.93 1.35 -11.36
C SER A 50 -1.60 -0.06 -11.81
N ALA A 51 -2.55 -0.69 -12.48
CA ALA A 51 -2.34 -1.91 -13.26
C ALA A 51 -3.36 -1.93 -14.40
N ALA A 52 -3.12 -1.13 -15.45
CA ALA A 52 -3.59 -1.32 -16.82
C ALA A 52 -3.43 -0.01 -17.62
N VAL A 53 -2.22 0.27 -18.11
CA VAL A 53 -2.05 0.91 -19.42
C VAL A 53 -0.80 0.29 -20.04
N GLU A 54 -0.93 -0.99 -20.38
CA GLU A 54 -0.14 -1.61 -21.43
C GLU A 54 -1.16 -2.04 -22.49
N THR A 55 -1.30 -1.21 -23.54
CA THR A 55 -1.75 -1.60 -24.89
C THR A 55 -1.51 -0.39 -25.80
N ALA A 56 -0.28 -0.28 -26.29
CA ALA A 56 0.00 0.38 -27.57
C ALA A 56 0.90 -0.58 -28.36
N PRO A 57 0.40 -1.10 -29.48
CA PRO A 57 1.06 -0.74 -30.74
C PRO A 57 0.04 -0.18 -31.73
N ALA A 58 0.24 1.08 -32.12
CA ALA A 58 -0.40 1.68 -33.28
C ALA A 58 0.43 1.34 -34.54
N ALA A 59 -0.29 1.19 -35.64
CA ALA A 59 0.11 0.72 -36.97
C ALA A 59 1.31 1.44 -37.60
#